data_AF-A0A5D3KQH7-F1
#
_entry.id   AF-A0A5D3KQH7-F1
#
_cell.length_a   1.000
_cell.length_b   1.000
_cell.length_c   1.000
_cell.angle_alpha   90.00
_cell.angle_beta   90.00
_cell.angle_gamma   90.00
#
_symmetry.space_group_name_H-M   'P 1'
#
loop_
_entity.id
_entity.type
_entity.pdbx_description
1 polymer ?
#
loop_
_entity_poly.entity_id
_entity_poly.type
_entity_poly.pdbx_seq_one_letter_code
_entity_poly.pdbx_strand_id
1 'polypeptide(L)'
;MIASNTAPECVLRCSSSSNCFLVRSPALPEADRMESQRDDKARMKARHEMVMGLIDNNARQLRCDNQRHGVDIERKLAVRAAALPDAPSSSQAAIAECDRRLAVIDEEEHRLAAERDWLTATLAAYDAAADEPNAKEDFNG
;
A
#
# COMPACT_ATOMS: atom_id res chain seq x y z
N MET A 1 1.27 30.24 -60.10
CA MET A 1 2.67 30.62 -60.39
C MET A 1 3.42 30.48 -59.07
N ILE A 2 4.08 29.32 -58.84
CA ILE A 2 5.56 29.10 -58.90
C ILE A 2 6.28 30.05 -57.93
N ALA A 3 7.03 29.64 -56.90
CA ALA A 3 8.07 28.60 -56.78
C ALA A 3 8.10 28.05 -55.33
N SER A 4 8.36 26.77 -55.02
CA SER A 4 9.61 25.98 -55.18
C SER A 4 10.86 26.66 -54.60
N ASN A 5 11.41 26.10 -53.52
CA ASN A 5 12.85 26.06 -53.15
C ASN A 5 12.97 25.11 -51.94
N THR A 6 13.22 23.81 -52.12
CA THR A 6 14.52 23.12 -52.35
C THR A 6 15.51 23.31 -51.19
N ALA A 7 15.90 22.16 -50.61
CA ALA A 7 16.82 21.98 -49.48
C ALA A 7 18.27 22.41 -49.76
N PRO A 8 19.15 22.29 -48.76
CA PRO A 8 20.25 21.37 -48.99
C PRO A 8 20.47 20.37 -47.85
N GLU A 9 20.75 19.14 -48.27
CA GLU A 9 21.41 18.09 -47.51
C GLU A 9 22.78 18.58 -47.05
N CYS A 10 23.11 18.37 -45.77
CA CYS A 10 24.50 18.27 -45.34
C CYS A 10 24.73 16.88 -44.77
N VAL A 11 25.18 16.00 -45.66
CA VAL A 11 25.84 14.75 -45.33
C VAL A 11 27.22 15.09 -44.75
N LEU A 12 27.44 14.81 -43.47
CA LEU A 12 28.78 14.64 -42.92
C LEU A 12 28.85 13.27 -42.25
N ARG A 13 29.25 12.29 -43.07
CA ARG A 13 29.98 11.11 -42.61
C ARG A 13 31.28 11.59 -41.98
N CYS A 14 31.51 11.25 -40.73
CA CYS A 14 32.86 11.09 -40.21
C CYS A 14 32.95 9.74 -39.49
N SER A 15 33.43 8.75 -40.23
CA SER A 15 33.94 7.51 -39.69
C SER A 15 35.27 7.79 -38.99
N SER A 16 35.40 7.42 -37.71
CA SER A 16 36.69 7.04 -37.12
C SER A 16 36.47 6.29 -35.80
N SER A 17 36.58 4.97 -35.93
CA SER A 17 37.21 4.06 -34.99
C SER A 17 37.61 4.64 -33.62
N SER A 18 36.82 4.32 -32.60
CA SER A 18 37.36 4.11 -31.26
C SER A 18 36.85 2.78 -30.77
N ASN A 19 37.81 1.89 -30.51
CA ASN A 19 37.62 0.61 -29.85
C ASN A 19 36.91 0.84 -28.51
N CYS A 20 35.58 0.79 -28.50
CA CYS A 20 34.87 0.42 -27.29
C CYS A 20 35.06 -1.09 -27.17
N PHE A 21 36.08 -1.47 -26.40
CA PHE A 21 36.13 -2.78 -25.77
C PHE A 21 34.76 -3.03 -25.16
N LEU A 22 33.94 -3.84 -25.85
CA LEU A 22 32.87 -4.57 -25.21
C LEU A 22 33.58 -5.52 -24.26
N VAL A 23 33.87 -5.03 -23.05
CA VAL A 23 34.07 -5.88 -21.90
C VAL A 23 32.77 -6.67 -21.82
N ARG A 24 32.82 -7.87 -22.39
CA ARG A 24 31.80 -8.89 -22.23
C ARG A 24 31.71 -9.10 -20.73
N SER A 25 30.73 -8.48 -20.09
CA SER A 25 30.38 -8.80 -18.71
C SER A 25 30.34 -10.32 -18.62
N PRO A 26 31.02 -10.94 -17.64
CA PRO A 26 30.97 -12.38 -17.50
C PRO A 26 29.48 -12.74 -17.41
N ALA A 27 29.04 -13.60 -18.34
CA ALA A 27 27.70 -14.12 -18.27
C ALA A 27 27.59 -14.85 -16.94
N LEU A 28 26.91 -14.25 -15.96
CA LEU A 28 26.48 -14.96 -14.76
C LEU A 28 25.85 -16.27 -15.23
N PRO A 29 26.27 -17.42 -14.68
CA PRO A 29 25.78 -18.71 -15.14
C PRO A 29 24.26 -18.71 -15.09
N GLU A 30 23.60 -19.34 -16.06
CA GLU A 30 22.14 -19.31 -16.19
C GLU A 30 21.40 -19.76 -14.91
N ALA A 31 22.07 -20.58 -14.09
CA ALA A 31 21.62 -20.96 -12.75
C ALA A 31 21.45 -19.75 -11.82
N ASP A 32 22.44 -18.85 -11.73
CA ASP A 32 22.40 -17.65 -10.88
C ASP A 32 21.30 -16.68 -11.32
N ARG A 33 21.01 -16.63 -12.63
CA ARG A 33 19.90 -15.82 -13.18
C ARG A 33 18.54 -16.39 -12.81
N MET A 34 18.38 -17.71 -12.87
CA MET A 34 17.13 -18.37 -12.48
C MET A 34 16.88 -18.29 -10.98
N GLU A 35 17.94 -18.37 -10.16
CA GLU A 35 17.86 -18.20 -8.70
C GLU A 35 17.47 -16.77 -8.33
N SER A 36 18.13 -15.77 -8.92
CA SER A 36 17.76 -14.35 -8.75
C SER A 36 16.30 -14.07 -9.15
N GLN A 37 15.80 -14.63 -10.25
CA GLN A 37 14.40 -14.46 -10.65
C GLN A 37 13.40 -15.11 -9.67
N ARG A 38 13.76 -16.25 -9.07
CA ARG A 38 12.92 -16.90 -8.06
C ARG A 38 12.85 -16.07 -6.79
N ASP A 39 13.97 -15.51 -6.37
CA ASP A 39 14.05 -14.64 -5.20
C ASP A 39 13.24 -13.35 -5.44
N ASP A 40 13.36 -12.72 -6.60
CA ASP A 40 12.58 -11.53 -6.94
C ASP A 40 11.07 -11.79 -6.92
N LYS A 41 10.65 -12.94 -7.47
CA LYS A 41 9.25 -13.36 -7.45
C LYS A 41 8.75 -13.64 -6.04
N ALA A 42 9.55 -14.34 -5.23
CA ALA A 42 9.22 -14.61 -3.83
C ALA A 42 9.08 -13.29 -3.06
N ARG A 43 9.99 -12.34 -3.30
CA ARG A 43 9.96 -11.03 -2.63
C ARG A 43 8.71 -10.22 -3.02
N MET A 44 8.38 -10.19 -4.31
CA MET A 44 7.17 -9.51 -4.79
C MET A 44 5.90 -10.13 -4.19
N LYS A 45 5.86 -11.46 -4.09
CA LYS A 45 4.70 -12.16 -3.53
C LYS A 45 4.51 -11.83 -2.04
N ALA A 46 5.59 -11.88 -1.25
CA ALA A 46 5.52 -11.54 0.17
C ALA A 46 5.07 -10.08 0.39
N ARG A 47 5.62 -9.15 -0.39
CA ARG A 47 5.19 -7.74 -0.37
C ARG A 47 3.70 -7.60 -0.72
N HIS A 48 3.25 -8.30 -1.75
CA HIS A 48 1.84 -8.28 -2.17
C HIS A 48 0.92 -8.77 -1.05
N GLU A 49 1.26 -9.86 -0.36
CA GLU A 49 0.48 -10.38 0.77
C GLU A 49 0.35 -9.35 1.90
N MET A 50 1.42 -8.63 2.23
CA MET A 50 1.38 -7.55 3.23
C MET A 50 0.46 -6.40 2.80
N VAL A 51 0.54 -5.97 1.53
CA VAL A 51 -0.33 -4.93 0.98
C VAL A 51 -1.80 -5.37 0.98
N MET A 52 -2.08 -6.63 0.64
CA MET A 52 -3.44 -7.17 0.71
C MET A 52 -3.98 -7.17 2.14
N GLY A 53 -3.13 -7.46 3.13
CA GLY A 53 -3.48 -7.34 4.54
C GLY A 53 -3.87 -5.91 4.93
N LEU A 54 -3.11 -4.90 4.49
CA LEU A 54 -3.46 -3.48 4.70
C LEU A 54 -4.79 -3.10 4.05
N ILE A 55 -5.04 -3.57 2.82
CA ILE A 55 -6.29 -3.30 2.11
C ILE A 55 -7.49 -3.88 2.87
N ASP A 56 -7.38 -5.13 3.34
CA ASP A 56 -8.46 -5.76 4.12
C ASP A 56 -8.70 -5.05 5.46
N ASN A 57 -7.63 -4.67 6.17
CA ASN A 57 -7.74 -3.91 7.41
C ASN A 57 -8.45 -2.55 7.16
N ASN A 58 -8.06 -1.80 6.12
CA ASN A 58 -8.73 -0.56 5.75
C ASN A 58 -10.21 -0.78 5.43
N ALA A 59 -10.55 -1.87 4.73
CA ALA A 59 -11.93 -2.21 4.43
C ALA A 59 -12.74 -2.52 5.71
N ARG A 60 -12.12 -3.14 6.73
CA ARG A 60 -12.74 -3.34 8.05
C ARG A 60 -12.93 -2.01 8.79
N GLN A 61 -11.94 -1.13 8.78
CA GLN A 61 -12.06 0.21 9.38
C GLN A 61 -13.21 1.02 8.78
N LEU A 62 -13.35 1.03 7.45
CA LEU A 62 -14.47 1.69 6.78
C LEU A 62 -15.84 1.10 7.16
N ARG A 63 -15.91 -0.20 7.48
CA ARG A 63 -17.15 -0.81 7.98
C ARG A 63 -17.46 -0.33 9.40
N CYS A 64 -16.45 -0.22 10.27
CA CYS A 64 -16.61 0.37 11.60
C CYS A 64 -17.10 1.82 11.52
N ASP A 65 -16.46 2.66 10.71
CA ASP A 65 -16.87 4.07 10.52
C ASP A 65 -18.34 4.18 10.09
N ASN A 66 -18.74 3.37 9.11
CA ASN A 66 -20.12 3.34 8.63
C ASN A 66 -21.12 2.87 9.71
N GLN A 67 -20.76 1.82 10.47
CA GLN A 67 -21.58 1.33 11.57
C GLN A 67 -21.71 2.37 12.68
N ARG A 68 -20.60 3.02 13.05
CA ARG A 68 -20.54 4.08 14.05
C ARG A 68 -21.50 5.21 13.70
N HIS A 69 -21.41 5.72 12.47
CA HIS A 69 -22.31 6.78 11.99
C HIS A 69 -23.78 6.38 12.06
N GLY A 70 -24.12 5.13 11.72
CA GLY A 70 -25.48 4.61 11.84
C GLY A 70 -25.97 4.62 13.29
N VAL A 71 -25.17 4.09 14.22
CA VAL A 71 -25.52 4.05 15.65
C VAL A 71 -25.62 5.45 16.24
N ASP A 72 -24.75 6.38 15.86
CA ASP A 72 -24.80 7.77 16.32
C ASP A 72 -26.09 8.48 15.91
N ILE A 73 -26.57 8.21 14.69
CA ILE A 73 -27.87 8.72 14.22
C ILE A 73 -29.01 8.13 15.06
N GLU A 74 -29.03 6.80 15.21
CA GLU A 74 -30.04 6.10 16.04
C GLU A 74 -30.06 6.64 17.47
N ARG A 75 -28.88 6.83 18.06
CA ARG A 75 -28.72 7.38 19.40
C ARG A 75 -29.26 8.80 19.51
N LYS A 76 -28.93 9.69 18.58
CA LYS A 76 -29.44 11.07 18.54
C LYS A 76 -30.97 11.10 18.45
N LEU A 77 -31.55 10.20 17.64
CA LEU A 77 -33.00 10.05 17.54
C LEU A 77 -33.61 9.55 18.86
N ALA A 78 -33.01 8.54 19.50
CA ALA A 78 -33.46 8.01 20.78
C ALA A 78 -33.39 9.07 21.90
N VAL A 79 -32.31 9.86 21.96
CA VAL A 79 -32.19 11.00 22.89
C VAL A 79 -33.29 12.03 22.66
N ARG A 80 -33.55 12.39 21.41
CA ARG A 80 -34.64 13.33 21.08
C ARG A 80 -36.01 12.78 21.48
N ALA A 81 -36.26 11.49 21.26
CA ALA A 81 -37.51 10.84 21.63
C ALA A 81 -37.69 10.77 23.15
N ALA A 82 -36.62 10.47 23.90
CA ALA A 82 -36.63 10.41 25.36
C ALA A 82 -36.92 11.78 26.01
N ALA A 83 -36.65 12.89 25.32
CA ALA A 83 -36.91 14.24 25.80
C ALA A 83 -38.37 14.71 25.62
N LEU A 84 -39.24 13.91 25.01
CA LEU A 84 -40.66 14.25 24.84
C LEU A 84 -41.44 14.09 26.17
N PRO A 85 -42.50 14.91 26.41
CA PRO A 85 -43.27 14.89 27.66
C PRO A 85 -43.89 13.52 28.02
N ASP A 86 -44.26 12.74 27.01
CA ASP A 86 -44.89 11.41 27.16
C ASP A 86 -43.94 10.28 26.69
N ALA A 87 -42.63 10.48 26.80
CA ALA A 87 -41.66 9.51 26.34
C ALA A 87 -41.82 8.16 27.09
N PRO A 88 -41.89 7.03 26.37
CA PRO A 88 -41.98 5.73 27.00
C PRO A 88 -40.67 5.42 27.74
N SER A 89 -40.76 4.68 28.85
CA SER A 89 -39.58 4.24 29.63
C SER A 89 -38.57 3.42 28.82
N SER A 90 -39.01 2.80 27.72
CA SER A 90 -38.15 2.10 26.75
C SER A 90 -37.17 3.02 26.02
N SER A 91 -37.39 4.34 26.01
CA SER A 91 -36.51 5.30 25.33
C SER A 91 -35.10 5.31 25.93
N GLN A 92 -34.97 5.14 27.25
CA GLN A 92 -33.67 5.05 27.91
C GLN A 92 -32.95 3.73 27.61
N ALA A 93 -33.70 2.63 27.47
CA ALA A 93 -33.14 1.35 27.07
C ALA A 93 -32.56 1.40 25.65
N ALA A 94 -33.21 2.13 24.74
CA ALA A 94 -32.71 2.33 23.38
C ALA A 94 -31.39 3.14 23.34
N ILE A 95 -31.26 4.15 24.20
CA ILE A 95 -30.00 4.91 24.33
C ILE A 95 -28.89 4.00 24.85
N ALA A 96 -29.16 3.23 25.91
CA ALA A 96 -28.19 2.29 26.49
C ALA A 96 -27.76 1.19 25.51
N GLU A 97 -28.67 0.74 24.65
CA GLU A 97 -28.35 -0.18 23.54
C GLU A 97 -27.36 0.44 22.56
N CYS A 98 -27.61 1.68 22.14
CA CYS A 98 -26.70 2.40 21.24
C CYS A 98 -25.33 2.59 21.88
N ASP A 99 -25.27 3.00 23.15
CA ASP A 99 -24.01 3.18 23.89
C ASP A 99 -23.20 1.87 23.94
N ARG A 100 -23.86 0.73 24.16
CA ARG A 100 -23.19 -0.57 24.18
C ARG A 100 -22.65 -0.96 22.80
N ARG A 101 -23.42 -0.71 21.74
CA ARG A 101 -22.98 -0.96 20.36
C ARG A 101 -21.78 -0.07 19.99
N LEU A 102 -21.79 1.20 20.39
CA LEU A 102 -20.66 2.11 20.19
C LEU A 102 -19.41 1.60 20.91
N ALA A 103 -19.51 1.13 22.16
CA ALA A 103 -18.37 0.58 22.89
C ALA A 103 -17.73 -0.64 22.19
N VAL A 104 -18.55 -1.50 21.56
CA VAL A 104 -18.03 -2.63 20.76
C VAL A 104 -17.31 -2.14 19.51
N ILE A 105 -17.84 -1.10 18.86
CA ILE A 105 -17.21 -0.50 17.67
C ILE A 105 -15.88 0.17 18.05
N ASP A 106 -15.83 0.89 19.18
CA ASP A 106 -14.63 1.54 19.69
C ASP A 106 -13.49 0.53 19.92
N GLU A 107 -13.81 -0.60 20.55
CA GLU A 107 -12.83 -1.68 20.79
C GLU A 107 -12.30 -2.26 19.47
N GLU A 108 -13.20 -2.48 18.50
CA GLU A 108 -12.83 -2.97 17.18
C GLU A 108 -11.93 -1.97 16.43
N GLU A 109 -12.28 -0.68 16.43
CA GLU A 109 -11.48 0.38 15.82
C GLU A 109 -10.08 0.45 16.45
N HIS A 110 -9.97 0.32 17.78
CA HIS A 110 -8.69 0.29 18.47
C HIS A 110 -7.84 -0.91 18.04
N ARG A 111 -8.44 -2.10 17.97
CA ARG A 111 -7.76 -3.31 17.50
C ARG A 111 -7.29 -3.17 16.05
N LEU A 112 -8.14 -2.65 15.17
CA LEU A 112 -7.81 -2.46 13.75
C LEU A 112 -6.71 -1.41 13.57
N ALA A 113 -6.70 -0.35 14.38
CA ALA A 113 -5.63 0.65 14.36
C ALA A 113 -4.28 0.04 14.73
N ALA A 114 -4.22 -0.76 15.80
CA ALA A 114 -3.01 -1.48 16.19
C ALA A 114 -2.53 -2.45 15.09
N GLU A 115 -3.45 -3.19 14.47
CA GLU A 115 -3.15 -4.10 13.35
C GLU A 115 -2.59 -3.33 12.13
N ARG A 116 -3.19 -2.18 11.78
CA ARG A 116 -2.69 -1.32 10.69
C ARG A 116 -1.29 -0.82 10.97
N ASP A 117 -1.03 -0.36 12.18
CA ASP A 117 0.28 0.16 12.57
C ASP A 117 1.34 -0.93 12.50
N TRP A 118 1.01 -2.15 12.97
CA TRP A 118 1.87 -3.32 12.84
C TRP A 118 2.13 -3.71 11.37
N LEU A 119 1.09 -3.77 10.52
CA LEU A 119 1.24 -4.09 9.10
C LEU A 119 2.09 -3.03 8.38
N THR A 120 1.88 -1.75 8.70
CA THR A 120 2.63 -0.63 8.12
C THR A 120 4.10 -0.70 8.50
N ALA A 121 4.40 -0.94 9.78
CA ALA A 121 5.76 -1.11 10.26
C ALA A 121 6.44 -2.34 9.62
N THR A 122 5.70 -3.43 9.48
CA THR A 122 6.20 -4.67 8.85
C THR A 122 6.55 -4.45 7.38
N LEU A 123 5.66 -3.80 6.62
CA LEU A 123 5.91 -3.49 5.22
C LEU A 123 7.09 -2.52 5.05
N ALA A 124 7.20 -1.50 5.91
CA ALA A 124 8.31 -0.56 5.87
C ALA A 124 9.65 -1.25 6.17
N ALA A 125 9.71 -2.12 7.18
CA ALA A 125 10.91 -2.90 7.50
C ALA A 125 11.27 -3.87 6.35
N TYR A 126 10.26 -4.46 5.71
CA TYR A 126 10.45 -5.34 4.56
C TYR A 126 11.04 -4.59 3.35
N ASP A 127 10.49 -3.41 3.02
CA ASP A 127 10.98 -2.58 1.93
C ASP A 127 12.40 -2.06 2.24
N ALA A 128 12.70 -1.66 3.48
CA ALA A 128 14.04 -1.23 3.88
C ALA A 128 15.10 -2.34 3.77
N ALA A 129 14.76 -3.58 4.14
CA ALA A 129 15.67 -4.72 4.00
C ALA A 129 15.96 -5.08 2.54
N ALA A 130 15.11 -4.68 1.60
CA ALA A 130 15.34 -4.89 0.17
C ALA A 130 16.30 -3.84 -0.44
N ASP A 131 16.45 -2.67 0.20
CA ASP A 131 17.30 -1.57 -0.25
C ASP A 131 18.74 -1.64 0.31
N GLU A 132 19.01 -2.52 1.29
CA GLU A 132 20.37 -2.70 1.80
C GLU A 132 21.28 -3.32 0.71
N PRO A 133 22.40 -2.67 0.35
CA PRO A 133 23.33 -3.24 -0.62
C PRO A 133 23.92 -4.53 -0.05
N ASN A 134 23.85 -5.61 -0.83
CA ASN A 134 24.56 -6.86 -0.57
C ASN A 134 26.07 -6.56 -0.48
N ALA A 135 26.56 -6.19 0.70
CA ALA A 135 27.97 -6.06 1.01
C ALA A 135 28.58 -7.46 1.11
N LYS A 136 28.66 -8.16 -0.03
CA LYS A 136 29.72 -9.14 -0.23
C LYS A 136 30.98 -8.31 -0.48
N GLU A 137 31.60 -7.87 0.61
CA GLU A 137 32.98 -7.39 0.56
C GLU A 137 33.84 -8.56 0.07
N ASP A 138 34.30 -8.45 -1.17
CA ASP A 138 35.36 -9.27 -1.73
C ASP A 138 36.63 -9.08 -0.90
N PHE A 139 36.78 -9.85 0.17
CA PHE A 139 38.04 -9.97 0.90
C PHE A 139 39.03 -10.76 0.02
N ASN A 140 39.65 -10.07 -0.94
CA ASN A 140 40.83 -10.57 -1.64
C ASN A 140 42.02 -10.55 -0.67
N GLY A 141 42.53 -11.74 -0.33
CA GLY A 141 43.83 -11.94 0.32
C GLY A 141 45.00 -11.87 -0.66
#